data_AF-A0A379QIM6-F1
#
_entry.id   AF-A0A379QIM6-F1
#
_cell.length_a   1.000
_cell.length_b   1.000
_cell.length_c   1.000
_cell.angle_alpha   90.00
_cell.angle_beta   90.00
_cell.angle_gamma   90.00
#
_symmetry.space_group_name_H-M   'P 1'
#
loop_
_entity.id
_entity.type
_entity.pdbx_description
1 polymer ?
#
loop_
_entity_poly.entity_id
_entity_poly.type
_entity_poly.pdbx_seq_one_letter_code
_entity_poly.pdbx_strand_id
1 'polypeptide(L)'
;MGFALYGPHMLFAVGCLDVPHKDAAGSITGFWGLFSYVGAAMAGVPVIMVKNSWAWSGVYIYALIAILLTTLSLALLSRLHRL
;
A
#
# COMPACT_ATOMS: atom_id res chain seq x y z
N MET A 1 -5.38 18.66 1.27
CA MET A 1 -4.70 17.65 0.42
C MET A 1 -4.51 16.28 1.09
N GLY A 2 -4.94 16.05 2.34
CA GLY A 2 -4.71 14.76 3.04
C GLY A 2 -5.80 13.70 2.85
N PHE A 3 -7.05 14.10 2.59
CA PHE A 3 -8.20 13.18 2.52
C PHE A 3 -8.07 12.12 1.42
N ALA A 4 -7.64 12.53 0.21
CA ALA A 4 -7.48 11.61 -0.91
C ALA A 4 -6.29 10.64 -0.75
N LEU A 5 -5.28 10.98 0.07
CA LEU A 5 -4.13 10.12 0.34
C LEU A 5 -4.45 9.12 1.48
N TYR A 6 -5.10 9.60 2.54
CA TYR A 6 -5.47 8.76 3.69
C TYR A 6 -6.71 7.90 3.45
N GLY A 7 -7.64 8.33 2.59
CA GLY A 7 -8.86 7.59 2.30
C GLY A 7 -8.60 6.14 1.87
N PRO A 8 -7.84 5.90 0.79
CA PRO A 8 -7.52 4.54 0.33
C PRO A 8 -6.75 3.72 1.38
N HIS A 9 -5.84 4.36 2.12
CA HIS A 9 -5.04 3.70 3.16
C HIS A 9 -5.93 3.23 4.33
N MET A 10 -6.89 4.04 4.75
CA MET A 10 -7.85 3.69 5.79
C MET A 10 -8.83 2.60 5.34
N LEU A 11 -9.34 2.67 4.10
CA LEU A 11 -10.25 1.65 3.56
C LEU A 11 -9.59 0.27 3.49
N PHE A 12 -8.30 0.20 3.13
CA PHE A 12 -7.55 -1.04 3.17
C PHE A 12 -7.46 -1.61 4.59
N ALA A 13 -7.14 -0.77 5.58
CA ALA A 13 -7.02 -1.19 6.98
C ALA A 13 -8.35 -1.74 7.53
N VAL A 14 -9.47 -1.10 7.21
CA VAL A 14 -10.81 -1.58 7.58
C VAL A 14 -11.10 -2.94 6.93
N GLY A 15 -10.80 -3.10 5.64
CA GLY A 15 -10.95 -4.40 4.96
C GLY A 15 -10.12 -5.52 5.58
N CYS A 16 -8.92 -5.23 6.09
CA CYS A 16 -8.11 -6.21 6.83
C CYS A 16 -8.69 -6.56 8.20
N LEU A 17 -9.45 -5.66 8.82
CA LEU A 17 -10.09 -5.86 10.12
C LEU A 17 -11.37 -6.69 10.04
N ASP A 18 -12.06 -6.67 8.89
CA ASP A 18 -13.32 -7.41 8.69
C ASP A 18 -13.13 -8.93 8.48
N VAL A 19 -11.91 -9.38 8.15
CA VAL A 19 -11.59 -10.80 7.89
C VAL A 19 -11.32 -11.63 9.16
N PRO A 20 -10.57 -11.15 10.18
CA PRO A 20 -10.24 -11.92 11.39
C PRO A 20 -11.32 -11.88 12.49
N HIS A 21 -11.21 -12.79 13.47
CA HIS A 21 -11.94 -12.69 14.74
C HIS A 21 -11.54 -11.41 15.50
N LYS A 22 -12.49 -10.82 16.24
CA LYS A 22 -12.34 -9.58 17.01
C LYS A 22 -11.07 -9.49 17.89
N ASP A 23 -10.59 -10.63 18.39
CA ASP A 23 -9.43 -10.69 19.29
C ASP A 23 -8.09 -10.61 18.53
N ALA A 24 -8.08 -10.86 17.22
CA ALA A 24 -6.90 -10.78 16.36
C ALA A 24 -6.78 -9.45 15.60
N ALA A 25 -7.78 -8.57 15.71
CA ALA A 25 -7.81 -7.25 15.06
C ALA A 25 -6.58 -6.39 15.41
N GLY A 26 -6.15 -6.40 16.68
CA GLY A 26 -5.00 -5.64 17.15
C GLY A 26 -3.67 -6.14 16.58
N SER A 27 -3.49 -7.47 16.49
CA SER A 27 -2.26 -8.06 15.94
C SER A 27 -2.13 -7.80 14.43
N ILE A 28 -3.23 -7.82 13.69
CA ILE A 28 -3.23 -7.60 12.23
C ILE A 28 -2.93 -6.15 11.90
N THR A 29 -3.52 -5.21 12.62
CA THR A 29 -3.23 -3.77 12.45
C THR A 29 -1.81 -3.41 12.87
N GLY A 30 -1.31 -3.99 13.96
CA GLY A 30 0.09 -3.82 14.39
C GLY A 30 1.09 -4.40 13.39
N PHE A 31 0.85 -5.61 12.90
CA PHE A 31 1.69 -6.23 11.87
C PHE A 31 1.67 -5.41 10.58
N TRP A 32 0.48 -5.09 10.05
CA TRP A 32 0.34 -4.25 8.87
C TRP A 32 1.03 -2.88 9.02
N GLY A 33 0.88 -2.23 10.17
CA GLY A 33 1.51 -0.93 10.46
C GLY A 33 3.03 -1.00 10.45
N LEU A 34 3.63 -2.08 10.96
CA LEU A 34 5.08 -2.28 10.89
C LEU A 34 5.57 -2.41 9.45
N PHE A 35 4.93 -3.25 8.63
CA PHE A 35 5.34 -3.43 7.24
C PHE A 35 5.09 -2.19 6.39
N SER A 36 3.99 -1.47 6.61
CA SER A 36 3.70 -0.24 5.88
C SER A 36 4.72 0.86 6.18
N TYR A 37 5.10 1.03 7.44
CA TYR A 37 6.06 2.05 7.86
C TYR A 37 7.49 1.72 7.41
N VAL A 38 7.91 0.45 7.55
CA VAL A 38 9.22 -0.01 7.05
C VAL A 38 9.29 0.12 5.53
N GLY A 39 8.23 -0.25 4.82
CA GLY A 39 8.14 -0.08 3.37
C GLY A 39 8.24 1.39 2.95
N ALA A 40 7.55 2.29 3.66
CA ALA A 40 7.63 3.73 3.42
C ALA A 40 9.04 4.29 3.66
N ALA A 41 9.73 3.83 4.72
CA ALA A 41 11.11 4.22 5.01
C ALA A 41 12.08 3.73 3.91
N MET A 42 11.88 2.50 3.42
CA MET A 42 12.71 1.94 2.34
C MET A 42 12.44 2.58 0.98
N ALA A 43 11.22 3.07 0.72
CA ALA A 43 10.83 3.67 -0.56
C ALA A 43 11.60 4.96 -0.91
N GLY A 44 12.22 5.62 0.06
CA GLY A 44 13.02 6.82 -0.20
C GLY A 44 14.22 6.57 -1.14
N VAL A 45 14.95 5.47 -0.93
CA VAL A 45 16.15 5.12 -1.72
C VAL A 45 15.85 4.89 -3.20
N PRO A 46 14.90 4.01 -3.60
CA PRO A 46 14.60 3.78 -5.01
C PRO A 46 14.02 5.02 -5.70
N VAL A 47 13.23 5.84 -4.99
CA VAL A 47 12.69 7.09 -5.55
C VAL A 47 13.81 8.07 -5.89
N ILE A 48 14.82 8.21 -5.04
CA ILE A 48 15.98 9.07 -5.30
C ILE A 48 16.80 8.55 -6.49
N MET A 49 17.01 7.24 -6.60
CA MET A 49 17.74 6.62 -7.73
C MET A 49 17.03 6.84 -9.07
N VAL A 50 15.70 6.66 -9.11
CA VAL A 50 14.88 6.90 -10.31
C VAL A 50 14.90 8.38 -10.67
N LYS A 51 14.78 9.28 -9.68
CA LYS A 51 14.85 10.73 -9.88
C LYS A 51 16.20 11.18 -10.44
N ASN A 52 17.30 10.60 -9.99
CA ASN A 52 18.63 10.94 -10.47
C ASN A 52 18.85 10.52 -11.93
N SER A 53 18.23 9.42 -12.36
CA SER A 53 18.41 8.88 -13.71
C SER A 53 17.43 9.47 -14.71
N TRP A 54 16.14 9.56 -14.35
CA TRP A 54 15.03 9.80 -15.29
C TRP A 54 14.23 11.08 -14.96
N ALA A 55 14.82 11.96 -14.13
CA ALA A 55 14.20 13.17 -13.62
C ALA A 55 12.83 12.89 -12.93
N TRP A 56 12.04 13.94 -12.72
CA TRP A 56 10.74 13.82 -12.04
C TRP A 56 9.71 12.99 -12.83
N SER A 57 9.79 12.97 -14.16
CA SER A 57 8.92 12.16 -15.02
C SER A 57 9.02 10.66 -14.70
N GLY A 58 10.23 10.15 -14.46
CA GLY A 58 10.43 8.75 -14.06
C GLY A 58 9.79 8.41 -12.71
N VAL A 59 9.79 9.34 -11.76
CA VAL A 59 9.16 9.15 -10.45
C VAL A 59 7.65 9.02 -10.56
N TYR A 60 7.00 9.84 -11.41
CA TYR A 60 5.56 9.74 -11.64
C TYR A 60 5.17 8.42 -12.29
N ILE A 61 5.94 7.95 -13.28
CA ILE A 61 5.72 6.65 -13.92
C ILE A 61 5.91 5.51 -12.93
N TYR A 62 6.96 5.57 -12.09
CA TYR A 62 7.19 4.61 -11.02
C TYR A 62 6.02 4.54 -10.03
N ALA A 63 5.48 5.70 -9.61
CA ALA A 63 4.31 5.76 -8.74
C ALA A 63 3.05 5.15 -9.40
N LEU A 64 2.83 5.40 -10.69
CA LEU A 64 1.70 4.81 -11.42
C LEU A 64 1.81 3.28 -11.49
N ILE A 65 3.00 2.75 -11.79
CA ILE A 65 3.25 1.29 -11.82
C ILE A 65 2.99 0.68 -10.44
N ALA A 66 3.44 1.34 -9.36
CA ALA A 66 3.21 0.86 -8.00
C ALA A 66 1.71 0.81 -7.64
N ILE A 67 0.93 1.82 -8.05
CA ILE A 67 -0.53 1.84 -7.86
C ILE A 67 -1.20 0.71 -8.65
N LEU A 68 -0.79 0.51 -9.91
CA LEU A 68 -1.32 -0.57 -10.75
C LEU A 68 -1.00 -1.96 -10.19
N LEU A 69 0.23 -2.17 -9.71
CA LEU A 69 0.63 -3.43 -9.09
C LEU A 69 -0.19 -3.71 -7.81
N THR A 70 -0.40 -2.68 -6.99
CA THR A 70 -1.17 -2.79 -5.74
C THR A 70 -2.64 -3.11 -6.02
N THR A 71 -3.25 -2.39 -6.97
CA THR A 71 -4.64 -2.63 -7.38
C THR A 71 -4.82 -3.99 -8.04
N LEU A 72 -3.87 -4.45 -8.85
CA LEU A 72 -3.87 -5.79 -9.43
C LEU A 72 -3.75 -6.87 -8.34
N SER A 73 -2.86 -6.67 -7.36
CA SER A 73 -2.70 -7.61 -6.24
C SER A 73 -3.97 -7.71 -5.40
N LEU A 74 -4.64 -6.58 -5.15
CA LEU A 74 -5.93 -6.55 -4.48
C LEU A 74 -7.03 -7.22 -5.32
N ALA A 75 -7.06 -6.97 -6.64
CA ALA A 75 -8.00 -7.62 -7.55
C ALA A 75 -7.74 -9.14 -7.64
N LEU A 76 -6.49 -9.59 -7.62
CA LEU A 76 -6.15 -11.01 -7.59
C LEU A 76 -6.61 -11.65 -6.28
N LEU A 77 -6.35 -10.98 -5.15
CA LEU A 77 -6.79 -11.42 -3.84
C LEU A 77 -8.33 -11.53 -3.77
N SER A 78 -9.06 -10.56 -4.33
CA SER A 78 -10.53 -10.60 -4.36
C SER A 78 -11.08 -11.71 -5.27
N ARG A 79 -10.37 -12.10 -6.33
CA ARG A 79 -10.74 -13.27 -7.14
C ARG A 79 -10.47 -14.60 -6.43
N LEU A 80 -9.43 -14.66 -5.59
CA LEU A 80 -9.06 -15.86 -4.84
C LEU A 80 -9.98 -16.09 -3.63
N HIS A 81 -10.24 -15.04 -2.85
CA HIS A 81 -11.21 -15.03 -1.75
C HIS A 81 -12.61 -14.72 -2.28
N ARG A 82 -13.18 -15.64 -3.09
CA ARG A 82 -14.57 -15.57 -3.57
C ARG A 82 -15.54 -15.41 -2.38
N LEU A 83 -15.89 -14.16 -2.09
CA LEU A 83 -17.20 -13.72 -1.65
C LEU A 83 -18.05 -13.47 -2.90
#